data_AF-A0AAQ3L9C8-F1
#
_entry.id   AF-A0AAQ3L9C8-F1
#
_cell.length_a   1.000
_cell.length_b   1.000
_cell.length_c   1.000
_cell.angle_alpha   90.00
_cell.angle_beta   90.00
_cell.angle_gamma   90.00
#
_symmetry.space_group_name_H-M   'P 1'
#
loop_
_entity.id
_entity.type
_entity.pdbx_description
1 polymer ?
#
loop_
_entity_poly.entity_id
_entity_poly.type
_entity_poly.pdbx_seq_one_letter_code
_entity_poly.pdbx_strand_id
1 'polypeptide(L)'
;MLPQIDIENLIKVEFKDTASAAESTAALAKLIEAQCDKVELRGDNAVRFHSEWEPPFKLMKTWSKENPDATITIWADALAKHHWILKGTIAAGKSEEVTLSRVDDQFETVCKEIFGCTYDEWEKSPREPFAHA
;
A
#
# COMPACT_ATOMS: atom_id res chain seq x y z
N MET A 1 17.78 4.11 -20.50
CA MET A 1 17.48 3.72 -19.10
C MET A 1 16.10 4.31 -18.82
N LEU A 2 15.07 3.49 -18.60
CA LEU A 2 13.76 4.03 -18.26
C LEU A 2 13.85 4.64 -16.84
N PRO A 3 13.18 5.77 -16.56
CA PRO A 3 13.20 6.34 -15.24
C PRO A 3 12.58 5.35 -14.25
N GLN A 4 13.34 4.97 -13.23
CA GLN A 4 12.86 4.20 -12.10
C GLN A 4 11.65 4.93 -11.49
N ILE A 5 10.57 4.21 -11.19
CA ILE A 5 9.42 4.77 -10.46
C ILE A 5 9.55 4.28 -9.03
N ASP A 6 9.75 5.21 -8.11
CA ASP A 6 9.87 4.96 -6.68
C ASP A 6 8.46 5.06 -6.08
N ILE A 7 8.05 4.01 -5.37
CA ILE A 7 6.68 3.86 -4.88
C ILE A 7 6.73 3.66 -3.37
N GLU A 8 6.09 4.57 -2.64
CA GLU A 8 5.81 4.40 -1.22
C GLU A 8 4.51 3.61 -1.07
N ASN A 9 4.56 2.51 -0.33
CA ASN A 9 3.43 1.61 -0.13
C ASN A 9 3.06 1.55 1.34
N LEU A 10 1.77 1.40 1.60
CA LEU A 10 1.22 0.98 2.88
C LEU A 10 0.25 -0.17 2.64
N ILE A 11 0.41 -1.24 3.38
CA ILE A 11 -0.61 -2.29 3.48
C ILE A 11 -1.19 -2.32 4.88
N LYS A 12 -2.47 -2.68 4.98
CA LYS A 12 -3.14 -3.03 6.21
C LYS A 12 -3.72 -4.43 6.08
N VAL A 13 -3.46 -5.29 7.06
CA VAL A 13 -3.90 -6.68 7.06
C VAL A 13 -4.99 -6.83 8.11
N GLU A 14 -6.15 -7.30 7.66
CA GLU A 14 -7.31 -7.53 8.51
C GLU A 14 -7.67 -9.01 8.50
N PHE A 15 -7.90 -9.58 9.68
CA PHE A 15 -8.38 -10.94 9.85
C PHE A 15 -9.78 -10.92 10.45
N LYS A 16 -10.59 -11.93 10.11
CA LYS A 16 -11.87 -12.15 10.80
C LYS A 16 -11.68 -12.48 12.29
N ASP A 17 -10.56 -13.10 12.66
CA ASP A 17 -10.16 -13.36 14.04
C ASP A 17 -8.89 -12.55 14.38
N THR A 18 -9.02 -11.61 15.32
CA THR A 18 -8.02 -10.59 15.62
C THR A 18 -6.78 -11.13 16.35
N ALA A 19 -6.86 -12.30 16.99
CA ALA A 19 -5.73 -12.87 17.73
C ALA A 19 -4.56 -13.29 16.81
N SER A 20 -4.83 -13.59 15.53
CA SER A 20 -3.84 -14.06 14.56
C SER A 20 -3.27 -12.95 13.67
N ALA A 21 -3.76 -11.71 13.81
CA ALA A 21 -3.48 -10.64 12.85
C ALA A 21 -2.06 -10.09 12.94
N ALA A 22 -1.54 -9.86 14.15
CA ALA A 22 -0.22 -9.25 14.35
C ALA A 22 0.92 -10.17 13.88
N GLU A 23 0.87 -11.45 14.25
CA GLU A 23 1.89 -12.44 13.86
C GLU A 23 1.90 -12.66 12.35
N SER A 24 0.72 -12.78 11.74
CA SER A 24 0.59 -12.99 10.30
C SER A 24 1.04 -11.74 9.51
N THR A 25 0.77 -10.55 10.02
CA THR A 25 1.27 -9.29 9.43
C THR A 25 2.80 -9.22 9.50
N ALA A 26 3.39 -9.58 10.64
CA ALA A 26 4.84 -9.64 10.79
C ALA A 26 5.47 -10.68 9.86
N ALA A 27 4.81 -11.82 9.64
CA ALA A 27 5.25 -12.82 8.67
C ALA A 27 5.21 -12.28 7.24
N LEU A 28 4.14 -11.57 6.86
CA LEU A 28 4.04 -10.93 5.55
C LEU A 28 5.10 -9.84 5.35
N ALA A 29 5.37 -9.02 6.36
CA ALA A 29 6.41 -7.98 6.30
C ALA A 29 7.79 -8.59 5.99
N LYS A 30 8.15 -9.71 6.62
CA LYS A 30 9.40 -10.43 6.31
C LYS A 30 9.49 -10.94 4.88
N LEU A 31 8.36 -11.35 4.29
CA LEU A 31 8.33 -11.74 2.88
C LEU A 31 8.54 -10.52 1.97
N ILE A 32 7.96 -9.37 2.34
CA ILE A 32 8.12 -8.10 1.61
C ILE A 32 9.57 -7.61 1.69
N GLU A 33 10.23 -7.72 2.84
CA GLU A 33 11.67 -7.38 3.02
C GLU A 33 12.60 -8.11 2.06
N ALA A 34 12.18 -9.27 1.52
CA ALA A 34 12.99 -10.00 0.55
C ALA A 34 12.92 -9.42 -0.88
N GLN A 35 11.98 -8.52 -1.18
CA GLN A 35 11.73 -7.96 -2.52
C GLN A 35 11.63 -6.43 -2.55
N CYS A 36 11.60 -5.79 -1.38
CA CYS A 36 11.32 -4.37 -1.21
C CYS A 36 12.23 -3.77 -0.14
N ASP A 37 12.38 -2.46 -0.17
CA ASP A 37 13.24 -1.72 0.74
C ASP A 37 12.44 -1.02 1.84
N LYS A 38 13.12 -0.56 2.89
CA LYS A 38 12.56 0.29 3.96
C LYS A 38 11.26 -0.27 4.57
N VAL A 39 11.19 -1.58 4.76
CA VAL A 39 10.01 -2.22 5.35
C VAL A 39 9.92 -1.85 6.83
N GLU A 40 8.76 -1.36 7.23
CA GLU A 40 8.46 -0.92 8.58
C GLU A 40 7.11 -1.49 9.02
N LEU A 41 7.11 -2.21 10.15
CA LEU A 41 5.87 -2.59 10.83
C LEU A 41 5.31 -1.37 11.56
N ARG A 42 4.04 -1.05 11.25
CA ARG A 42 3.27 0.01 11.91
C ARG A 42 2.26 -0.61 12.89
N GLY A 43 1.62 0.24 13.67
CA GLY A 43 0.46 -0.17 14.48
C GLY A 43 -0.67 -0.73 13.61
N ASP A 44 -1.71 -1.28 14.24
CA ASP A 44 -2.95 -1.69 13.57
C ASP A 44 -2.78 -2.70 12.41
N ASN A 45 -1.79 -3.59 12.50
CA ASN A 45 -1.49 -4.61 11.49
C ASN A 45 -1.15 -4.01 10.12
N ALA A 46 -0.42 -2.90 10.11
CA ALA A 46 0.03 -2.25 8.89
C ALA A 46 1.52 -2.43 8.63
N VAL A 47 1.91 -2.42 7.36
CA VAL A 47 3.30 -2.50 6.90
C VAL A 47 3.53 -1.41 5.86
N ARG A 48 4.50 -0.54 6.13
CA ARG A 48 4.98 0.45 5.16
C ARG A 48 6.23 -0.08 4.48
N PHE A 49 6.41 0.16 3.19
CA PHE A 49 7.61 -0.25 2.46
C PHE A 49 7.78 0.52 1.15
N HIS A 50 8.98 0.45 0.59
CA HIS A 50 9.35 1.05 -0.69
C HIS A 50 9.49 -0.04 -1.75
N SER A 51 8.90 0.16 -2.93
CA SER A 51 9.09 -0.74 -4.09
C SER A 51 9.40 0.05 -5.36
N GLU A 52 10.04 -0.64 -6.32
CA GLU A 52 10.29 -0.09 -7.66
C GLU A 52 9.24 -0.61 -8.64
N TRP A 53 8.79 0.26 -9.55
CA TRP A 53 7.88 -0.04 -10.67
C TRP A 53 6.45 -0.42 -10.31
N GLU A 54 6.26 -1.38 -9.41
CA GLU A 54 4.96 -1.82 -8.93
C GLU A 54 5.02 -2.32 -7.47
N PRO A 55 3.90 -2.32 -6.76
CA PRO A 55 3.76 -3.07 -5.51
C PRO A 55 3.96 -4.59 -5.73
N PRO A 56 4.40 -5.36 -4.73
CA PRO A 56 4.67 -6.80 -4.85
C PRO A 56 3.39 -7.65 -4.86
N PHE A 57 2.45 -7.34 -5.76
CA PHE A 57 1.12 -7.95 -5.83
C PHE A 57 1.16 -9.48 -5.94
N LYS A 58 2.12 -10.02 -6.69
CA LYS A 58 2.28 -11.47 -6.85
C LYS A 58 2.57 -12.18 -5.52
N LEU A 59 3.42 -11.56 -4.68
CA LEU A 59 3.75 -12.07 -3.35
C LEU A 59 2.51 -11.98 -2.46
N MET A 60 1.85 -10.82 -2.41
CA MET A 60 0.67 -10.62 -1.58
C MET A 60 -0.48 -11.55 -1.97
N LYS A 61 -0.70 -11.77 -3.28
CA LYS A 61 -1.70 -12.74 -3.79
C LYS A 61 -1.36 -14.17 -3.37
N THR A 62 -0.08 -14.56 -3.44
CA THR A 62 0.36 -15.90 -3.00
C THR A 62 0.11 -16.09 -1.51
N TRP A 63 0.57 -15.16 -0.70
CA TRP A 63 0.36 -15.19 0.75
C TRP A 63 -1.13 -15.19 1.14
N SER A 64 -1.96 -14.42 0.44
CA SER A 64 -3.41 -14.37 0.68
C SER A 64 -4.13 -15.67 0.31
N LYS A 65 -3.57 -16.53 -0.54
CA LYS A 65 -4.10 -17.90 -0.78
C LYS A 65 -3.84 -18.82 0.41
N GLU A 66 -2.69 -18.65 1.06
CA GLU A 66 -2.30 -19.41 2.25
C GLU A 66 -3.04 -18.92 3.50
N ASN A 67 -3.47 -17.65 3.48
CA ASN A 67 -4.21 -16.99 4.55
C ASN A 67 -5.58 -16.50 4.03
N PRO A 68 -6.51 -17.41 3.69
CA PRO A 68 -7.76 -17.05 3.00
C PRO A 68 -8.72 -16.21 3.86
N ASP A 69 -8.54 -16.18 5.18
CA ASP A 69 -9.30 -15.35 6.10
C ASP A 69 -8.73 -13.94 6.28
N ALA A 70 -7.59 -13.65 5.64
CA ALA A 70 -6.97 -12.33 5.63
C ALA A 70 -7.41 -11.52 4.41
N THR A 71 -7.72 -10.25 4.67
CA THR A 71 -7.88 -9.21 3.65
C THR A 71 -6.72 -8.24 3.78
N ILE A 72 -6.00 -8.02 2.68
CA ILE A 72 -4.97 -6.98 2.58
C ILE A 72 -5.59 -5.79 1.87
N THR A 73 -5.59 -4.62 2.50
CA THR A 73 -5.82 -3.36 1.80
C THR A 73 -4.46 -2.74 1.50
N ILE A 74 -4.26 -2.27 0.27
CA ILE A 74 -3.02 -1.62 -0.17
C ILE A 74 -3.30 -0.22 -0.67
N TRP A 75 -2.42 0.70 -0.28
CA TRP A 75 -2.27 2.03 -0.84
C TRP A 75 -0.86 2.17 -1.39
N ALA A 76 -0.73 2.80 -2.56
CA ALA A 76 0.56 3.10 -3.14
C ALA A 76 0.59 4.51 -3.72
N ASP A 77 1.70 5.20 -3.51
CA ASP A 77 1.98 6.55 -3.97
C ASP A 77 3.13 6.54 -4.98
N ALA A 78 2.85 6.98 -6.21
CA ALA A 78 3.85 7.27 -7.24
C ALA A 78 3.83 8.74 -7.67
N LEU A 79 3.22 9.64 -6.87
CA LEU A 79 3.05 11.06 -7.21
C LEU A 79 4.33 11.88 -7.11
N ALA A 80 5.36 11.40 -6.42
CA ALA A 80 6.68 12.04 -6.42
C ALA A 80 7.24 12.24 -7.85
N LYS A 81 6.73 11.47 -8.83
CA LYS A 81 7.04 11.63 -10.27
C LYS A 81 5.78 11.93 -11.12
N HIS A 82 4.73 12.46 -10.49
CA HIS A 82 3.46 12.84 -11.11
C HIS A 82 2.73 11.71 -11.85
N HIS A 83 2.85 10.46 -11.39
CA HIS A 83 2.28 9.33 -12.10
C HIS A 83 0.85 9.01 -11.67
N TRP A 84 0.67 8.40 -10.49
CA TRP A 84 -0.61 7.86 -10.06
C TRP A 84 -0.61 7.60 -8.55
N ILE A 85 -1.79 7.40 -8.00
CA ILE A 85 -2.00 6.73 -6.71
C ILE A 85 -2.78 5.45 -6.95
N LEU A 86 -2.65 4.48 -6.05
CA LEU A 86 -3.39 3.23 -6.14
C LEU A 86 -4.03 2.93 -4.80
N LYS A 87 -5.26 2.41 -4.87
CA LYS A 87 -5.91 1.71 -3.77
C LYS A 87 -6.39 0.35 -4.25
N GLY A 88 -6.17 -0.68 -3.46
CA GLY A 88 -6.63 -2.02 -3.81
C GLY A 88 -6.88 -2.91 -2.61
N THR A 89 -7.55 -4.02 -2.86
CA THR A 89 -7.79 -5.07 -1.88
C THR A 89 -7.32 -6.41 -2.44
N ILE A 90 -6.83 -7.28 -1.56
CA ILE A 90 -6.38 -8.64 -1.90
C ILE A 90 -6.96 -9.59 -0.86
N ALA A 91 -7.75 -10.57 -1.31
CA ALA A 91 -8.38 -11.56 -0.44
C ALA A 91 -8.47 -12.92 -1.16
N ALA A 92 -8.16 -14.01 -0.44
CA ALA A 92 -8.14 -15.38 -0.97
C ALA A 92 -7.42 -15.50 -2.33
N GLY A 93 -6.33 -14.74 -2.53
CA GLY A 93 -5.53 -14.74 -3.76
C GLY A 93 -6.12 -14.00 -4.96
N LYS A 94 -7.25 -13.30 -4.79
CA LYS A 94 -7.82 -12.39 -5.78
C LYS A 94 -7.49 -10.95 -5.39
N SER A 95 -7.40 -10.05 -6.37
CA SER A 95 -7.25 -8.63 -6.10
C SER A 95 -8.20 -7.78 -6.91
N GLU A 96 -8.56 -6.65 -6.32
CA GLU A 96 -9.27 -5.55 -6.96
C GLU A 96 -8.40 -4.31 -6.76
N GLU A 97 -7.77 -3.84 -7.83
CA GLU A 97 -6.79 -2.76 -7.82
C GLU A 97 -7.30 -1.62 -8.69
N VAL A 98 -7.30 -0.39 -8.17
CA VAL A 98 -7.69 0.79 -8.93
C VAL A 98 -6.53 1.78 -8.91
N THR A 99 -5.93 1.99 -10.09
CA THR A 99 -4.97 3.08 -10.31
C THR A 99 -5.75 4.33 -10.64
N LEU A 100 -5.48 5.40 -9.90
CA LEU A 100 -6.18 6.67 -9.99
C LEU A 100 -5.20 7.77 -10.40
N SER A 101 -5.68 8.63 -11.28
CA SER A 101 -5.07 9.87 -11.73
C SER A 101 -5.93 11.06 -11.28
N ARG A 102 -5.42 12.29 -11.41
CA ARG A 102 -6.12 13.50 -10.93
C ARG A 102 -7.53 13.70 -11.49
N VAL A 103 -7.86 13.06 -12.62
CA VAL A 103 -9.17 13.20 -13.27
C VAL A 103 -10.21 12.20 -12.76
N ASP A 104 -9.80 11.24 -11.94
CA ASP A 104 -10.69 10.22 -11.41
C ASP A 104 -11.42 10.74 -10.15
N ASP A 105 -12.73 10.50 -10.07
CA ASP A 105 -13.59 11.01 -8.99
C ASP A 105 -13.14 10.58 -7.58
N GLN A 106 -12.44 9.44 -7.48
CA GLN A 106 -11.94 8.90 -6.21
C GLN A 106 -10.54 9.42 -5.83
N PHE A 107 -9.85 10.12 -6.73
CA PHE A 107 -8.45 10.52 -6.55
C PHE A 107 -8.25 11.35 -5.28
N GLU A 108 -9.04 12.41 -5.10
CA GLU A 108 -8.93 13.29 -3.92
C GLU A 108 -9.20 12.56 -2.61
N THR A 109 -10.08 11.54 -2.64
CA THR A 109 -10.36 10.73 -1.45
C THR A 109 -9.14 9.89 -1.09
N VAL A 110 -8.56 9.18 -2.06
CA VAL A 110 -7.38 8.33 -1.83
C VAL A 110 -6.14 9.19 -1.51
N CYS A 111 -5.99 10.36 -2.13
CA CYS A 111 -4.93 11.31 -1.80
C CYS A 111 -4.99 11.73 -0.32
N LYS A 112 -6.19 12.03 0.21
CA LYS A 112 -6.37 12.33 1.63
C LYS A 112 -6.06 11.15 2.54
N GLU A 113 -6.38 9.93 2.13
CA GLU A 113 -6.03 8.73 2.88
C GLU A 113 -4.50 8.54 2.95
N ILE A 114 -3.78 8.81 1.86
CA ILE A 114 -2.33 8.66 1.79
C ILE A 114 -1.59 9.79 2.54
N PHE A 115 -1.98 11.06 2.34
CA PHE A 115 -1.21 12.22 2.80
C PHE A 115 -1.88 13.04 3.92
N GLY A 116 -3.15 12.79 4.23
CA GLY A 116 -3.93 13.61 5.17
C GLY A 116 -4.31 15.00 4.64
N CYS A 117 -4.23 15.23 3.32
CA CYS A 117 -4.59 16.48 2.66
C CYS A 117 -5.04 16.27 1.20
N THR A 118 -5.61 17.30 0.58
CA THR A 118 -5.90 17.27 -0.87
C THR A 118 -4.61 17.27 -1.68
N TYR A 119 -4.74 16.96 -2.97
CA TYR A 119 -3.60 17.01 -3.88
C TYR A 119 -3.03 18.43 -4.01
N ASP A 120 -3.89 19.45 -4.17
CA ASP A 120 -3.47 20.84 -4.29
C ASP A 120 -2.74 21.36 -3.04
N GLU A 121 -3.11 20.86 -1.86
CA GLU A 121 -2.42 21.16 -0.60
C GLU A 121 -1.05 20.47 -0.56
N TRP A 122 -0.98 19.21 -0.98
CA TRP A 122 0.26 18.45 -1.07
C TRP A 122 1.24 19.06 -2.09
N GLU A 123 0.77 19.48 -3.27
CA GLU A 123 1.63 20.08 -4.30
C GLU A 123 2.30 21.38 -3.82
N LYS A 124 1.61 22.15 -2.97
CA LYS A 124 2.14 23.39 -2.37
C LYS A 124 3.09 23.13 -1.20
N SER A 125 2.86 22.07 -0.44
CA SER A 125 3.64 21.71 0.73
C SER A 125 3.69 20.18 0.86
N PRO A 126 4.61 19.52 0.13
CA PRO A 126 4.66 18.06 0.09
C PRO A 126 4.79 17.46 1.47
N ARG A 127 3.87 16.54 1.78
CA ARG A 127 3.86 15.77 3.01
C ARG A 127 4.36 14.38 2.74
N GLU A 128 4.99 13.79 3.75
CA GLU A 128 5.40 12.40 3.68
C GLU A 128 4.14 11.50 3.60
N PRO A 129 4.08 10.56 2.63
CA PRO A 129 2.97 9.61 2.56
C PRO A 129 2.93 8.77 3.84
N PHE A 130 1.71 8.47 4.32
CA PHE A 130 1.47 7.60 5.46
C PHE A 130 2.07 8.09 6.78
N ALA A 131 2.30 9.39 6.93
CA ALA A 131 2.79 9.98 8.18
C ALA A 131 1.81 9.86 9.36
N HIS A 132 0.52 9.65 9.07
CA HIS A 132 -0.56 9.56 10.06
C HIS A 132 -1.15 8.15 10.20
N ALA A 133 -0.57 7.16 9.51
CA ALA A 133 -1.07 5.79 9.42
C ALA A 133 -0.20 4.80 10.20
#